data_AF-A0A417CMX0-F1
#
_entry.id   AF-A0A417CMX0-F1
#
_cell.length_a   1.000
_cell.length_b   1.000
_cell.length_c   1.000
_cell.angle_alpha   90.00
_cell.angle_beta   90.00
_cell.angle_gamma   90.00
#
_symmetry.space_group_name_H-M   'P 1'
#
loop_
_entity.id
_entity.type
_entity.pdbx_description
1 polymer ?
#
loop_
_entity_poly.entity_id
_entity_poly.type
_entity_poly.pdbx_seq_one_letter_code
_entity_poly.pdbx_strand_id
1 'polypeptide(L)'
;MLIPTVPVKEFKKFGFKKCVGEYGKSECYYLCVARGTKMLFVSNKYFDVNAWRDDDPRIHKKPNCRYRDKRTYLDIIYELIKAGMLKSKFDKESTKC
;
A
#
# COMPACT_ATOMS: atom_id res chain seq x y z
N MET A 1 0.50 13.49 0.89
CA MET A 1 1.34 12.41 0.32
C MET A 1 1.85 11.55 1.46
N LEU A 2 1.63 10.23 1.39
CA LEU A 2 2.09 9.28 2.40
C LEU A 2 3.46 8.69 1.99
N ILE A 3 4.37 8.61 2.94
CA ILE A 3 5.73 8.11 2.76
C ILE A 3 5.92 6.88 3.64
N PRO A 4 6.40 5.76 3.08
CA PRO A 4 6.82 4.60 3.86
C PRO A 4 8.00 4.92 4.77
N THR A 5 7.91 4.49 6.03
CA THR A 5 8.95 4.67 7.05
C THR A 5 9.76 3.38 7.29
N VAL A 6 9.31 2.27 6.72
CA VAL A 6 9.92 0.94 6.85
C VAL A 6 10.15 0.34 5.46
N PRO A 7 11.05 -0.67 5.34
CA PRO A 7 11.24 -1.38 4.08
C PRO A 7 9.92 -1.94 3.55
N VAL A 8 9.66 -1.76 2.25
CA VAL A 8 8.42 -2.19 1.57
C VAL A 8 8.05 -3.67 1.76
N LYS A 9 9.04 -4.54 1.97
CA LYS A 9 8.81 -5.97 2.28
C LYS A 9 7.98 -6.20 3.55
N GLU A 10 8.03 -5.28 4.52
CA GLU A 10 7.31 -5.38 5.79
C GLU A 10 5.79 -5.24 5.59
N PHE A 11 5.34 -4.59 4.51
CA PHE A 11 3.92 -4.45 4.18
C PHE A 11 3.24 -5.80 3.88
N LYS A 12 4.01 -6.87 3.62
CA LYS A 12 3.48 -8.24 3.54
C LYS A 12 2.71 -8.64 4.81
N LYS A 13 3.10 -8.14 5.99
CA LYS A 13 2.40 -8.39 7.26
C LYS A 13 0.96 -7.89 7.25
N PHE A 14 0.67 -6.86 6.47
CA PHE A 14 -0.66 -6.28 6.26
C PHE A 14 -1.38 -6.85 5.03
N GLY A 15 -0.83 -7.91 4.43
CA GLY A 15 -1.44 -8.61 3.30
C GLY A 15 -1.05 -8.07 1.93
N PHE A 16 -0.11 -7.12 1.84
CA PHE A 16 0.39 -6.65 0.54
C PHE A 16 1.13 -7.78 -0.19
N LYS A 17 0.98 -7.81 -1.51
CA LYS A 17 1.67 -8.75 -2.40
C LYS A 17 2.64 -7.99 -3.29
N LYS A 18 3.78 -8.60 -3.59
CA LYS A 18 4.76 -8.05 -4.53
C LYS A 18 4.10 -7.84 -5.89
N CYS A 19 4.41 -6.75 -6.59
CA CYS A 19 3.91 -6.49 -7.95
C CYS A 19 4.49 -7.49 -8.96
N VAL A 20 3.89 -7.58 -10.16
CA VAL A 20 4.48 -8.30 -11.31
C VAL A 20 5.47 -7.43 -12.09
N GLY A 21 6.23 -8.05 -12.99
CA GLY A 21 7.07 -7.37 -13.98
C GLY A 21 8.14 -6.45 -13.36
N GLU A 22 8.43 -5.34 -14.04
CA GLU A 22 9.44 -4.37 -13.64
C GLU A 22 9.15 -3.71 -12.28
N TYR A 23 7.86 -3.55 -11.94
CA TYR A 23 7.46 -3.05 -10.63
C TYR A 23 7.82 -4.03 -9.52
N GLY A 24 7.65 -5.33 -9.77
CA GLY A 24 8.11 -6.39 -8.87
C GLY A 24 9.63 -6.38 -8.72
N LYS A 25 10.39 -6.24 -9.81
CA LYS A 25 11.86 -6.13 -9.77
C LYS A 25 12.32 -4.90 -8.97
N SER A 26 11.54 -3.82 -9.02
CA SER A 26 11.75 -2.58 -8.25
C SER A 26 11.25 -2.65 -6.80
N GLU A 27 10.95 -3.85 -6.28
CA GLU A 27 10.41 -4.08 -4.94
C GLU A 27 9.12 -3.30 -4.63
N CYS A 28 8.24 -3.10 -5.62
CA CYS A 28 6.92 -2.52 -5.38
C CYS A 28 5.92 -3.58 -4.92
N TYR A 29 4.95 -3.15 -4.12
CA TYR A 29 3.90 -4.00 -3.56
C TYR A 29 2.52 -3.36 -3.75
N TYR A 30 1.49 -4.20 -3.78
CA TYR A 30 0.10 -3.77 -3.91
C TYR A 30 -0.85 -4.57 -3.02
N LEU A 31 -2.01 -3.98 -2.72
CA LEU A 31 -3.15 -4.63 -2.08
C LEU A 31 -4.45 -4.15 -2.74
N CYS A 32 -5.23 -5.08 -3.28
CA CYS A 32 -6.54 -4.79 -3.85
C CYS A 32 -7.61 -4.80 -2.75
N VAL A 33 -8.38 -3.72 -2.67
CA VAL A 33 -9.48 -3.52 -1.73
C VAL A 33 -10.78 -3.46 -2.53
N ALA A 34 -11.62 -4.49 -2.40
CA ALA A 34 -12.88 -4.59 -3.14
C ALA A 34 -13.86 -3.46 -2.79
N ARG A 35 -13.92 -3.06 -1.51
CA ARG A 35 -14.78 -1.96 -1.06
C ARG A 35 -14.22 -0.63 -1.57
N GLY A 36 -14.94 -0.02 -2.51
CA GLY A 36 -14.54 1.20 -3.19
C GLY A 36 -13.57 0.99 -4.36
N THR A 37 -13.33 -0.27 -4.76
CA THR A 37 -12.55 -0.66 -5.94
C THR A 37 -11.21 0.07 -6.01
N LYS A 38 -10.42 -0.05 -4.91
CA LYS A 38 -9.13 0.62 -4.76
C LYS A 38 -7.98 -0.36 -4.78
N MET A 39 -6.83 0.10 -5.25
CA MET A 39 -5.57 -0.60 -5.16
C MET A 39 -4.58 0.28 -4.39
N LEU A 40 -4.16 -0.21 -3.23
CA LEU A 40 -3.12 0.41 -2.42
C LEU A 40 -1.77 0.01 -3.00
N PHE A 41 -0.96 0.99 -3.37
CA PHE A 41 0.36 0.79 -3.97
C PHE A 41 1.43 1.33 -3.03
N VAL A 42 2.54 0.60 -2.89
CA VAL A 42 3.69 1.05 -2.13
C VAL A 42 5.00 0.74 -2.84
N SER A 43 5.89 1.72 -2.85
CA SER A 43 7.28 1.64 -3.30
C SER A 43 8.20 2.13 -2.18
N ASN A 44 9.52 2.01 -2.32
CA ASN A 44 10.46 2.56 -1.33
C ASN A 44 10.39 4.09 -1.20
N LYS A 45 9.71 4.80 -2.10
CA LYS A 45 9.67 6.27 -2.13
C LYS A 45 8.33 6.84 -1.67
N TYR A 46 7.22 6.15 -1.94
CA TYR A 46 5.88 6.68 -1.69
C TYR A 46 4.83 5.58 -1.59
N PHE A 47 3.70 5.96 -0.99
CA PHE A 47 2.47 5.19 -0.93
C PHE A 47 1.35 5.93 -1.66
N ASP A 48 0.52 5.19 -2.40
CA ASP A 48 -0.54 5.77 -3.21
C ASP A 48 -1.82 4.92 -3.24
N VAL A 49 -2.95 5.56 -3.53
CA VAL A 49 -4.27 4.93 -3.62
C VAL A 49 -4.79 5.09 -5.04
N ASN A 50 -4.76 4.00 -5.79
CA ASN A 50 -5.18 3.96 -7.18
C ASN A 50 -6.59 3.36 -7.32
N ALA A 51 -7.25 3.64 -8.44
CA ALA A 51 -8.39 2.82 -8.84
C ALA A 51 -7.90 1.40 -9.18
N TRP A 52 -8.59 0.37 -8.71
CA TRP A 52 -8.29 -0.98 -9.12
C TRP A 52 -8.88 -1.22 -10.51
N ARG A 53 -8.00 -1.44 -11.50
CA ARG A 53 -8.35 -1.76 -12.88
C ARG A 53 -7.87 -3.16 -13.25
N ASP A 54 -8.59 -3.83 -14.14
CA ASP A 54 -8.30 -5.21 -14.56
C ASP A 54 -7.03 -5.32 -15.42
N ASP A 55 -6.64 -4.23 -16.07
CA ASP A 55 -5.48 -4.10 -16.97
C ASP A 55 -4.24 -3.52 -16.29
N ASP A 56 -4.24 -3.35 -14.96
CA ASP A 56 -3.12 -2.74 -14.25
C ASP A 56 -1.87 -3.64 -14.33
N PRO A 57 -0.76 -3.18 -14.95
CA PRO A 57 0.43 -3.99 -15.20
C PRO A 57 1.19 -4.35 -13.92
N ARG A 58 0.79 -3.81 -12.75
CA ARG A 58 1.38 -4.13 -11.44
C ARG A 58 0.72 -5.34 -10.80
N ILE A 59 -0.53 -5.64 -11.17
CA ILE A 59 -1.38 -6.65 -10.54
C ILE A 59 -1.18 -8.01 -11.22
N HIS A 60 -1.27 -9.08 -10.44
CA HIS A 60 -1.21 -10.43 -10.99
C HIS A 60 -2.53 -10.80 -11.68
N LYS A 61 -2.49 -11.70 -12.67
CA LYS A 61 -3.70 -12.26 -13.32
C LYS A 61 -4.79 -12.69 -12.32
N LYS A 62 -4.38 -13.23 -11.16
CA LYS A 62 -5.25 -13.38 -9.98
C LYS A 62 -4.94 -12.23 -9.00
N PRO A 63 -5.82 -11.22 -8.89
CA PRO A 63 -5.60 -10.08 -8.00
C PRO A 63 -5.52 -10.52 -6.54
N ASN A 64 -4.63 -9.87 -5.78
CA ASN A 64 -4.50 -10.09 -4.34
C ASN A 64 -5.55 -9.28 -3.59
N CYS A 65 -6.78 -9.81 -3.52
CA CYS A 65 -7.88 -9.22 -2.78
C CYS A 65 -8.45 -10.21 -1.76
N ARG A 66 -8.73 -9.72 -0.55
CA ARG A 66 -9.53 -10.42 0.45
C ARG A 66 -10.99 -9.95 0.33
N TYR A 67 -11.76 -10.56 -0.57
CA TYR A 67 -13.13 -10.13 -0.88
C TYR A 67 -14.09 -10.07 0.33
N ARG A 68 -13.84 -10.87 1.38
CA ARG A 68 -14.62 -10.87 2.62
C ARG A 68 -14.19 -9.82 3.64
N ASP A 69 -13.06 -9.15 3.41
CA ASP A 69 -12.58 -8.09 4.30
C ASP A 69 -13.59 -6.94 4.32
N LYS A 70 -13.93 -6.50 5.53
CA LYS A 70 -14.91 -5.43 5.75
C LYS A 70 -14.25 -4.04 5.77
N ARG A 71 -12.93 -4.00 5.94
CA ARG A 71 -12.16 -2.75 5.98
C ARG A 71 -12.19 -2.07 4.61
N THR A 72 -12.30 -0.75 4.65
CA THR A 72 -12.07 0.14 3.51
C THR A 72 -10.58 0.40 3.34
N TYR A 73 -10.21 1.04 2.23
CA TYR A 73 -8.81 1.44 2.02
C TYR A 73 -8.34 2.47 3.06
N LEU A 74 -9.24 3.30 3.61
CA LEU A 74 -8.93 4.26 4.67
C LEU A 74 -8.64 3.57 6.00
N ASP A 75 -9.40 2.54 6.36
CA ASP A 75 -9.16 1.75 7.58
C ASP A 75 -7.77 1.11 7.54
N ILE A 76 -7.38 0.54 6.40
CA ILE A 76 -6.05 -0.05 6.20
C ILE A 76 -4.94 1.02 6.30
N ILE A 77 -5.13 2.18 5.68
CA ILE A 77 -4.17 3.28 5.79
C ILE A 77 -4.01 3.75 7.24
N TYR A 78 -5.12 3.86 7.97
CA TYR A 78 -5.11 4.23 9.38
C TYR A 78 -4.33 3.21 10.22
N GLU A 79 -4.56 1.91 10.02
CA GLU A 79 -3.78 0.84 10.68
C GLU A 79 -2.28 0.93 10.38
N LEU A 80 -1.91 1.18 9.11
CA LEU A 80 -0.51 1.33 8.69
C LEU A 80 0.16 2.54 9.35
N ILE A 81 -0.56 3.67 9.46
CA ILE A 81 -0.07 4.87 10.17
C ILE A 81 0.10 4.56 11.66
N LYS A 82 -0.87 3.92 12.30
CA LYS A 82 -0.80 3.53 13.71
C LYS A 82 0.33 2.54 14.01
N ALA A 83 0.65 1.67 13.04
CA ALA A 83 1.80 0.77 13.09
C ALA A 83 3.14 1.47 12.79
N GLY A 84 3.14 2.78 12.55
CA GLY A 84 4.33 3.56 12.26
C GLY A 84 4.97 3.21 10.92
N MET A 85 4.22 2.67 9.96
CA MET A 85 4.70 2.27 8.63
C MET A 85 4.52 3.34 7.56
N LEU A 86 3.62 4.31 7.80
CA LEU A 86 3.36 5.43 6.93
C LEU A 86 3.39 6.72 7.74
N LYS A 87 4.00 7.77 7.18
CA LYS A 87 3.90 9.14 7.68
C LYS A 87 3.45 10.11 6.59
N SER A 88 2.87 11.23 7.00
CA SER A 88 2.60 12.32 6.06
C SER A 88 3.91 13.01 5.69
N LYS A 89 4.09 13.36 4.43
CA LYS A 89 5.18 14.27 4.00
C LYS A 89 5.12 15.63 4.71
N PHE A 90 3.94 16.02 5.18
CA PHE A 90 3.71 17.29 5.90
C PHE A 90 3.77 17.12 7.42
N ASP A 91 4.00 15.90 7.90
CA ASP A 91 4.25 15.67 9.32
C ASP A 91 5.59 16.32 9.64
N LYS A 92 5.51 17.51 10.27
CA LYS A 92 6.69 18.16 10.82
C LYS A 92 6.99 17.35 12.06
N GLU A 93 7.94 16.41 11.96
CA GLU A 93 8.57 15.83 13.15
C GLU A 93 8.87 17.01 14.08
N SER A 94 8.17 17.09 15.21
CA SER A 94 8.53 17.99 16.28
C SER A 94 9.96 17.63 16.60
N THR A 95 10.91 18.48 16.19
CA THR A 95 12.30 18.39 16.61
C THR A 95 12.24 18.22 18.12
N LYS A 96 12.49 17.00 18.61
CA LYS A 96 12.66 16.79 20.04
C LYS A 96 13.93 17.54 20.38
N CYS A 97 13.76 18.71 20.99
CA CYS A 97 14.81 19.41 21.70
C CYS A 97 15.44 18.49 22.74
#